data_AF-A0A348W9C5-F1
#
_entry.id   AF-A0A348W9C5-F1
#
_cell.length_a   1.000
_cell.length_b   1.000
_cell.length_c   1.000
_cell.angle_alpha   90.00
_cell.angle_beta   90.00
_cell.angle_gamma   90.00
#
_symmetry.space_group_name_H-M   'P 1'
#
loop_
_entity.id
_entity.type
_entity.pdbx_description
1 polymer ?
#
loop_
_entity_poly.entity_id
_entity_poly.type
_entity_poly.pdbx_seq_one_letter_code
_entity_poly.pdbx_strand_id
1 'polypeptide(L)' 'GLTETYGHVTECTWHARWDGEEDEERYAIKARTGVLMPMMEDITALDPETMKQVPMDGATQGEIMIRGNAV' A
#
# COMPACT_ATOMS: atom_id res chain seq x y z
N GLY A 1 -3.26 7.43 2.51
CA GLY A 1 -4.63 7.28 3.04
C GLY A 1 -5.49 8.33 2.40
N LEU A 2 -6.76 8.01 2.15
CA LEU A 2 -7.75 9.02 1.78
C LEU A 2 -8.26 9.63 3.09
N THR A 3 -8.33 10.95 3.16
CA THR A 3 -8.74 11.65 4.39
C THR A 3 -10.20 11.43 4.74
N GLU A 4 -10.99 10.85 3.84
CA GLU A 4 -12.44 10.65 4.02
C GLU A 4 -12.83 9.49 4.95
N THR A 5 -11.96 8.50 5.18
CA THR A 5 -12.30 7.25 5.91
C THR A 5 -11.07 6.71 6.63
N TYR A 6 -10.92 7.04 7.91
CA TYR A 6 -9.83 6.61 8.80
C TYR A 6 -8.38 6.89 8.30
N GLY A 7 -7.54 7.51 9.14
CA GLY A 7 -6.27 8.14 8.71
C GLY A 7 -5.29 7.30 7.86
N HIS A 8 -5.27 5.97 7.98
CA HIS A 8 -4.46 5.08 7.15
C HIS A 8 -5.20 3.75 6.88
N VAL A 9 -5.07 3.20 5.67
CA VAL A 9 -5.59 1.86 5.30
C VAL A 9 -4.47 0.85 5.03
N THR A 10 -3.26 1.35 4.82
CA THR A 10 -2.01 0.59 4.75
C THR A 10 -0.92 1.26 5.57
N GLU A 11 0.05 0.47 6.01
CA GLU A 11 1.25 0.93 6.71
C GLU A 11 2.54 0.25 6.17
N CYS A 12 3.70 0.84 6.49
CA CYS A 12 5.00 0.19 6.42
C CYS A 12 5.28 -0.58 7.72
N THR A 13 5.04 -1.88 7.77
CA THR A 13 5.48 -2.65 8.96
C THR A 13 6.99 -2.84 8.93
N TRP A 14 7.68 -2.27 9.92
CA TRP A 14 9.13 -2.38 10.02
C TRP A 14 9.58 -3.83 10.24
N HIS A 15 10.55 -4.29 9.45
CA HIS A 15 11.18 -5.60 9.60
C HIS A 15 12.63 -5.45 10.07
N ALA A 16 13.03 -6.23 11.09
CA ALA A 16 14.37 -6.19 11.69
C ALA A 16 15.52 -6.41 10.69
N ARG A 17 15.26 -7.07 9.55
CA ARG A 17 16.25 -7.23 8.47
C ARG A 17 16.75 -5.89 7.90
N TRP A 18 16.01 -4.79 8.12
CA TRP A 18 16.34 -3.46 7.63
C TRP A 18 17.11 -2.61 8.65
N ASP A 19 17.39 -3.15 9.85
CA ASP A 19 18.02 -2.39 10.93
C ASP A 19 19.46 -1.96 10.59
N GLY A 20 20.12 -2.70 9.70
CA GLY A 20 21.50 -2.45 9.28
C GLY A 20 21.66 -1.65 7.98
N GLU A 21 20.56 -1.21 7.35
CA GLU A 21 20.63 -0.40 6.13
C GLU A 21 21.11 1.02 6.42
N GLU A 22 21.77 1.63 5.44
CA GLU A 22 22.14 3.05 5.50
C GLU A 22 20.90 3.94 5.62
N ASP A 23 21.08 5.13 6.18
CA ASP A 23 19.98 6.05 6.49
C ASP A 23 19.07 6.33 5.28
N GLU A 24 19.66 6.58 4.11
CA GLU A 24 18.93 6.86 2.87
C GLU A 24 18.05 5.68 2.43
N GLU A 25 18.59 4.47 2.46
CA GLU A 25 17.84 3.25 2.11
C GLU A 25 16.73 2.96 3.12
N ARG A 26 17.03 3.14 4.41
CA ARG A 26 16.03 3.04 5.47
C ARG A 26 14.89 4.04 5.30
N TYR A 27 15.18 5.29 4.93
CA TYR A 27 14.13 6.28 4.66
C TYR A 27 13.31 5.93 3.42
N ALA A 28 13.97 5.45 2.36
CA ALA A 28 13.28 4.98 1.16
C ALA A 28 12.36 3.78 1.43
N ILE A 29 12.74 2.86 2.32
CA ILE A 29 11.89 1.76 2.78
C ILE A 29 10.70 2.29 3.58
N LYS A 30 10.95 3.15 4.58
CA LYS A 30 9.89 3.74 5.43
C LYS A 30 8.85 4.53 4.65
N ALA A 31 9.23 5.11 3.51
CA ALA A 31 8.30 5.84 2.64
C ALA A 31 7.30 4.92 1.92
N ARG A 32 7.55 3.60 1.84
CA ARG A 32 6.67 2.64 1.18
C ARG A 32 5.55 2.23 2.12
N THR A 33 4.32 2.28 1.66
CA THR A 33 3.18 1.70 2.38
C THR A 33 2.60 0.51 1.61
N GLY A 34 2.02 -0.46 2.29
CA GLY A 34 1.41 -1.60 1.58
C GLY A 34 0.85 -2.72 2.45
N VAL A 35 1.17 -2.75 3.75
CA VAL A 35 0.59 -3.75 4.66
C VAL A 35 -0.79 -3.30 5.09
N LEU A 36 -1.80 -4.13 4.83
CA LEU A 36 -3.20 -3.86 5.17
C LEU A 36 -3.40 -3.71 6.68
N MET A 37 -4.21 -2.73 7.09
CA MET A 37 -4.74 -2.71 8.45
C MET A 37 -5.75 -3.84 8.69
N PRO A 38 -5.97 -4.30 9.93
CA PRO A 38 -6.82 -5.45 10.22
C PRO A 38 -8.28 -5.35 9.76
N MET A 39 -8.79 -4.13 9.56
CA MET A 39 -10.15 -3.85 9.07
C MET A 39 -10.30 -3.87 7.55
N MET A 40 -9.19 -4.01 6.82
CA MET A 40 -9.14 -4.03 5.36
C MET A 40 -9.13 -5.47 4.85
N GLU A 41 -9.88 -5.73 3.77
CA GLU A 41 -9.93 -7.03 3.10
C GLU A 41 -8.90 -7.09 1.98
N ASP A 42 -8.85 -6.05 1.13
CA ASP A 42 -7.93 -6.01 -0.01
C ASP A 42 -7.67 -4.56 -0.47
N ILE A 43 -6.46 -4.32 -0.97
CA ILE A 43 -6.06 -3.07 -1.63
C ILE A 43 -5.18 -3.43 -2.83
N THR A 44 -5.60 -3.02 -4.02
CA THR A 44 -4.93 -3.35 -5.27
C THR A 44 -5.09 -2.25 -6.30
N ALA A 45 -4.29 -2.29 -7.37
CA ALA A 45 -4.45 -1.42 -8.52
C ALA A 45 -5.22 -2.15 -9.63
N LEU A 46 -6.33 -1.59 -10.06
CA LEU A 46 -7.15 -2.15 -11.15
C LEU A 46 -7.12 -1.24 -12.38
N ASP A 47 -7.28 -1.85 -13.54
CA ASP A 47 -7.71 -1.14 -14.74
C ASP A 47 -9.17 -0.70 -14.56
N PRO A 48 -9.50 0.60 -14.68
CA PRO A 48 -10.82 1.13 -14.34
C PRO A 48 -11.93 0.75 -15.33
N GLU A 49 -11.57 0.36 -16.56
CA GLU A 49 -12.55 -0.06 -17.57
C GLU A 49 -12.91 -1.55 -17.43
N THR A 50 -11.90 -2.37 -17.16
CA THR A 50 -12.03 -3.83 -17.13
C THR A 50 -12.22 -4.40 -15.73
N MET A 51 -11.94 -3.60 -14.68
CA MET A 51 -11.95 -4.00 -13.27
C MET A 51 -11.02 -5.20 -12.98
N LYS A 52 -9.93 -5.34 -13.74
CA LYS A 52 -8.91 -6.38 -13.57
C LYS A 52 -7.63 -5.80 -12.99
N GLN A 53 -6.92 -6.61 -12.21
CA GLN A 53 -5.65 -6.21 -11.61
C GLN A 53 -4.59 -5.94 -12.68
N VAL A 54 -3.88 -4.82 -12.56
CA VAL A 54 -2.72 -4.53 -13.39
C VAL A 54 -1.51 -5.40 -13.00
N PRO A 55 -0.54 -5.64 -13.90
CA PRO A 55 0.70 -6.31 -13.55
C PRO A 55 1.38 -5.73 -12.30
N MET A 56 1.87 -6.59 -11.42
CA MET A 56 2.57 -6.22 -10.18
C MET A 56 4.06 -5.92 -10.45
N ASP A 57 4.33 -4.97 -11.36
CA ASP A 57 5.68 -4.63 -11.83
C ASP A 57 6.22 -3.29 -11.29
N GLY A 58 5.38 -2.51 -10.61
CA GLY A 58 5.73 -1.19 -10.08
C GLY A 58 5.84 -0.08 -11.13
N ALA A 59 5.49 -0.36 -12.40
CA ALA A 59 5.55 0.57 -13.52
C ALA A 59 4.19 0.76 -14.19
N THR A 60 3.39 -0.30 -14.27
CA THR A 60 2.05 -0.24 -14.86
C THR A 60 1.11 0.55 -13.95
N GLN A 61 0.50 1.59 -14.51
CA GLN A 61 -0.46 2.44 -13.79
C GLN A 61 -1.85 1.82 -13.78
N GLY A 62 -2.55 1.96 -12.65
CA GLY A 62 -3.95 1.60 -12.46
C GLY A 62 -4.57 2.48 -11.38
N GLU A 63 -5.86 2.29 -11.11
CA GLU A 63 -6.57 3.01 -10.06
C GLU A 63 -6.51 2.21 -8.75
N ILE A 64 -6.24 2.91 -7.64
CA ILE A 64 -6.16 2.29 -6.31
C ILE A 64 -7.57 1.97 -5.84
N MET A 65 -7.85 0.68 -5.73
CA MET A 65 -9.12 0.15 -5.25
C MET A 65 -8.95 -0.38 -3.84
N ILE A 66 -9.86 0.01 -2.95
CA ILE A 66 -9.81 -0.32 -1.52
C ILE A 66 -11.10 -1.06 -1.15
N ARG A 67 -10.96 -2.24 -0.52
CA ARG A 67 -12.07 -3.02 0.03
C ARG A 67 -11.84 -3.28 1.51
N GLY A 68 -12.83 -2.99 2.33
CA GLY A 68 -12.79 -3.26 3.76
C GLY A 68 -13.98 -2.68 4.49
N ASN A 69 -13.96 -2.80 5.81
CA ASN A 69 -14.98 -2.28 6.71
C ASN A 69 -14.51 -1.00 7.45
N ALA A 70 -13.58 -0.25 6.84
CA ALA A 70 -13.23 1.08 7.32
C ALA A 70 -14.35 2.08 6.98
N VAL A 71 -14.67 2.98 7.90
CA VAL A 71 -15.76 3.98 7.82
C VAL A 71 -15.23 5.34 7.42
#